data_AF-A0A5C5VC17-F1
#
_entry.id   AF-A0A5C5VC17-F1
#
_cell.length_a   1.000
_cell.length_b   1.000
_cell.length_c   1.000
_cell.angle_alpha   90.00
_cell.angle_beta   90.00
_cell.angle_gamma   90.00
#
_symmetry.space_group_name_H-M   'P 1'
#
loop_
_entity.id
_entity.type
_entity.pdbx_description
1 polymer ?
#
loop_
_entity_poly.entity_id
_entity_poly.type
_entity_poly.pdbx_seq_one_letter_code
_entity_poly.pdbx_strand_id
1 'polypeptide(L)'
;MTSPRKPQRRGFSLMELLAVVTILGIIAAIIVPRVSVSSNTAKEKVHAHNLATINSAVERWYIEKGTWPADIDALEADTNYFPESIPVNPVNGNAYSLDTNHRAQDSGSPP
;
A
#
# COMPACT_ATOMS: atom_id res chain seq x y z
N MET A 1 3.18 -17.79 76.75
CA MET A 1 4.05 -17.05 75.80
C MET A 1 3.83 -17.63 74.41
N THR A 2 3.06 -16.97 73.56
CA THR A 2 2.77 -17.40 72.18
C THR A 2 3.81 -16.77 71.25
N SER A 3 4.67 -17.59 70.67
CA SER A 3 5.73 -17.14 69.76
C SER A 3 5.14 -16.82 68.37
N PRO A 4 5.41 -15.65 67.78
CA PRO A 4 4.84 -15.28 66.48
C PRO A 4 5.52 -16.07 65.37
N ARG A 5 4.74 -16.79 64.55
CA ARG A 5 5.27 -17.48 63.37
C ARG A 5 5.69 -16.45 62.31
N LYS A 6 6.97 -16.46 61.93
CA LYS A 6 7.48 -15.71 60.78
C LYS A 6 6.78 -16.20 59.49
N PRO A 7 6.30 -15.30 58.63
CA PRO A 7 5.75 -15.69 57.33
C PRO A 7 6.87 -16.32 56.48
N GLN A 8 6.63 -17.54 55.99
CA GLN A 8 7.54 -18.20 55.06
C GLN A 8 7.55 -17.44 53.73
N ARG A 9 8.73 -16.96 53.33
CA ARG A 9 8.95 -16.40 51.99
C ARG A 9 8.82 -17.54 50.98
N ARG A 10 7.77 -17.50 50.15
CA ARG A 10 7.61 -18.42 49.03
C ARG A 10 8.58 -17.99 47.93
N GLY A 11 9.55 -18.84 47.62
CA GLY A 11 10.45 -18.68 46.48
C GLY A 11 9.78 -19.13 45.19
N PHE A 12 10.29 -18.64 44.06
CA PHE A 12 9.84 -19.01 42.72
C PHE A 12 10.08 -20.51 42.47
N SER A 13 9.09 -21.20 41.88
CA SER A 13 9.22 -22.58 41.42
C SER A 13 9.89 -22.64 40.05
N LEU A 14 10.71 -23.68 39.83
CA LEU A 14 11.28 -23.96 38.51
C LEU A 14 10.18 -24.17 37.45
N MET A 15 9.04 -24.75 37.85
CA MET A 15 7.88 -24.94 36.98
C MET A 15 7.24 -23.61 36.57
N GLU A 16 7.25 -22.60 37.45
CA GLU A 16 6.72 -21.26 37.14
C GLU A 16 7.59 -20.57 36.08
N LEU A 17 8.91 -20.64 36.24
CA LEU A 17 9.83 -20.08 35.24
C LEU A 17 9.72 -20.82 33.90
N LEU A 18 9.62 -22.15 33.94
CA LEU A 18 9.51 -23.00 32.75
C LEU A 18 8.24 -22.71 31.95
N ALA A 19 7.09 -22.58 32.62
CA ALA A 19 5.84 -22.22 31.96
C ALA A 19 5.92 -20.83 31.29
N VAL A 20 6.53 -19.85 31.96
CA VAL A 20 6.69 -18.48 31.43
C VAL A 20 7.55 -18.46 30.17
N VAL A 21 8.74 -19.06 30.19
CA VAL A 21 9.61 -19.08 29.00
C VAL A 21 9.01 -19.88 27.85
N THR A 22 8.22 -20.91 28.15
CA THR A 22 7.49 -21.70 27.15
C THR A 22 6.43 -20.85 26.45
N ILE A 23 5.59 -20.13 27.21
CA ILE A 23 4.56 -19.25 26.66
C ILE A 23 5.20 -18.11 25.86
N LEU A 24 6.28 -17.50 26.37
CA LEU A 24 7.02 -16.46 25.65
C LEU A 24 7.61 -16.98 24.33
N GLY A 25 8.13 -18.21 24.30
CA GLY A 25 8.61 -18.87 23.08
C GLY A 25 7.50 -19.08 22.04
N ILE A 26 6.32 -19.52 22.46
CA ILE A 26 5.15 -19.70 21.57
C ILE A 26 4.70 -18.36 20.99
N ILE A 27 4.58 -17.32 21.82
CA ILE A 27 4.16 -15.98 21.39
C ILE A 27 5.19 -15.38 20.43
N ALA A 28 6.49 -15.51 20.73
CA ALA A 28 7.58 -15.01 19.88
C ALA A 28 7.55 -15.63 18.47
N ALA A 29 7.13 -16.88 18.33
CA ALA A 29 7.02 -17.56 17.04
C ALA A 29 5.86 -17.04 16.16
N ILE A 30 4.79 -16.49 16.76
CA ILE A 30 3.55 -16.13 16.05
C ILE A 30 3.47 -14.63 15.71
N ILE A 31 4.23 -13.78 16.41
CA ILE A 31 4.03 -12.31 16.42
C ILE A 31 4.47 -11.55 15.15
N VAL A 32 4.80 -12.24 14.04
CA VAL A 32 5.35 -11.64 12.82
C VAL A 32 4.30 -11.51 11.69
N PRO A 33 3.06 -11.00 11.90
CA PRO A 33 2.06 -11.06 10.85
C PRO A 33 2.55 -10.37 9.57
N ARG A 34 2.35 -11.06 8.44
CA ARG A 34 2.89 -10.72 7.11
C ARG A 34 2.13 -9.53 6.50
N VAL A 35 2.61 -8.31 6.75
CA VAL A 35 2.08 -7.09 6.14
C VAL A 35 2.62 -6.82 4.72
N SER A 36 3.58 -7.61 4.24
CA SER A 36 4.27 -7.36 2.96
C SER A 36 3.40 -7.60 1.72
N VAL A 37 2.58 -8.66 1.71
CA VAL A 37 1.78 -9.03 0.52
C VAL A 37 0.69 -8.00 0.21
N SER A 38 0.07 -7.43 1.25
CA SER A 38 -0.98 -6.41 1.09
C SER A 38 -0.46 -5.16 0.36
N SER A 39 0.79 -4.77 0.62
CA SER A 39 1.36 -3.54 0.07
C SER A 39 1.57 -3.60 -1.45
N ASN A 40 2.05 -4.72 -2.00
CA ASN A 40 2.25 -4.86 -3.44
C ASN A 40 0.91 -4.93 -4.19
N THR A 41 -0.04 -5.73 -3.69
CA THR A 41 -1.38 -5.81 -4.29
C THR A 41 -2.11 -4.46 -4.21
N ALA A 42 -1.91 -3.68 -3.14
CA ALA A 42 -2.46 -2.33 -3.06
C ALA A 42 -1.87 -1.41 -4.14
N LYS A 43 -0.55 -1.45 -4.36
CA LYS A 43 0.11 -0.68 -5.42
C LYS A 43 -0.41 -1.05 -6.82
N GLU A 44 -0.55 -2.34 -7.12
CA GLU A 44 -1.10 -2.81 -8.40
C GLU A 44 -2.54 -2.32 -8.63
N LYS A 45 -3.37 -2.34 -7.58
CA LYS A 45 -4.74 -1.81 -7.65
C LYS A 45 -4.77 -0.30 -7.89
N VAL A 46 -3.89 0.45 -7.21
CA VAL A 46 -3.77 1.90 -7.41
C VAL A 46 -3.27 2.20 -8.83
N HIS A 47 -2.31 1.43 -9.35
CA HIS A 47 -1.84 1.56 -10.72
C HIS A 47 -2.98 1.39 -11.74
N ALA A 48 -3.78 0.32 -11.61
CA ALA A 48 -4.93 0.09 -12.49
C ALA A 48 -5.99 1.20 -12.37
N HIS A 49 -6.22 1.71 -11.16
CA HIS A 49 -7.14 2.82 -10.92
C HIS A 49 -6.66 4.13 -11.57
N ASN A 50 -5.36 4.45 -11.48
CA ASN A 50 -4.77 5.61 -12.13
C ASN A 50 -4.95 5.54 -13.65
N LEU A 51 -4.67 4.38 -14.27
CA LEU A 51 -4.89 4.17 -15.70
C LEU A 51 -6.36 4.39 -16.11
N ALA A 52 -7.30 3.86 -15.32
CA ALA A 52 -8.73 4.06 -15.58
C ALA A 52 -9.10 5.56 -15.48
N THR A 53 -8.59 6.25 -14.47
CA THR A 53 -8.84 7.68 -14.24
C THR A 53 -8.32 8.54 -15.39
N ILE A 54 -7.09 8.28 -15.85
CA ILE A 54 -6.50 8.99 -17.00
C ILE A 54 -7.30 8.70 -18.26
N ASN A 55 -7.65 7.44 -18.54
CA ASN A 55 -8.49 7.09 -19.69
C ASN A 55 -9.85 7.80 -19.67
N SER A 56 -10.50 7.88 -18.50
CA SER A 56 -11.75 8.62 -18.36
C SER A 56 -11.57 10.12 -18.56
N ALA A 57 -10.42 10.70 -18.19
CA ALA A 57 -10.11 12.10 -18.48
C ALA A 57 -9.90 12.34 -19.98
N VAL A 58 -9.19 11.44 -20.67
CA VAL A 58 -9.00 11.47 -22.13
C VAL A 58 -10.36 11.40 -22.86
N GLU A 59 -11.23 10.50 -22.44
CA GLU A 59 -12.57 10.37 -23.04
C GLU A 59 -13.41 11.63 -22.80
N ARG A 60 -13.33 12.22 -21.61
CA ARG A 60 -14.00 13.48 -21.28
C ARG A 60 -13.49 14.63 -22.16
N TRP A 61 -12.18 14.70 -22.39
CA TRP A 61 -11.57 15.67 -23.30
C TRP A 61 -12.12 15.53 -24.71
N TYR A 62 -12.26 14.31 -25.22
CA TYR A 62 -12.84 14.07 -26.54
C TYR A 62 -14.32 14.51 -26.60
N ILE A 63 -15.09 14.25 -25.55
CA ILE A 63 -16.50 14.67 -25.46
C ILE A 63 -16.63 16.21 -25.47
N GLU A 64 -15.74 16.92 -24.77
CA GLU A 64 -15.82 18.37 -24.59
C GLU A 64 -15.21 19.15 -25.77
N LYS A 65 -14.07 18.69 -26.32
CA LYS A 65 -13.31 19.41 -27.35
C LYS A 65 -13.46 18.81 -28.75
N GLY A 66 -14.04 17.62 -28.87
CA GLY A 66 -14.27 16.93 -30.15
C GLY A 66 -13.00 16.35 -30.80
N THR A 67 -11.86 16.43 -30.13
CA THR A 67 -10.55 15.95 -30.59
C THR A 67 -9.86 15.19 -29.47
N TRP A 68 -9.06 14.18 -29.78
CA TRP A 68 -8.24 13.53 -28.77
C TRP A 68 -7.10 14.46 -28.31
N PRO A 69 -6.64 14.33 -27.06
CA PRO A 69 -5.44 15.01 -26.60
C PRO A 69 -4.21 14.50 -27.37
N ALA A 70 -3.26 15.41 -27.64
CA ALA A 70 -2.04 15.07 -28.37
C ALA A 70 -1.10 14.15 -27.58
N ASP A 71 -1.02 14.39 -26.27
CA ASP A 71 -0.19 13.68 -25.32
C ASP A 71 -0.76 13.83 -23.90
N ILE A 72 -0.09 13.22 -22.93
CA ILE A 72 -0.47 13.32 -21.53
C ILE A 72 -0.21 14.71 -20.95
N ASP A 73 0.75 15.45 -21.50
CA ASP A 73 1.11 16.81 -21.07
C ASP A 73 -0.02 17.80 -21.40
N ALA A 74 -0.71 17.61 -22.53
CA ALA A 74 -1.91 18.38 -22.88
C ALA A 74 -3.05 18.17 -21.86
N LEU A 75 -3.15 16.98 -21.26
CA LEU A 75 -4.09 16.69 -20.18
C LEU A 75 -3.67 17.34 -18.86
N GLU A 76 -2.38 17.32 -18.55
CA GLU A 76 -1.84 17.90 -17.32
C GLU A 76 -1.92 19.43 -17.33
N ALA A 77 -1.75 20.07 -18.49
CA ALA A 77 -1.80 21.53 -18.62
C ALA A 77 -3.19 22.12 -18.31
N ASP A 78 -4.25 21.32 -18.36
CA ASP A 78 -5.62 21.75 -18.14
C ASP A 78 -6.14 21.26 -16.78
N THR A 79 -6.20 22.19 -15.82
CA THR A 79 -6.60 21.93 -14.42
C THR A 79 -8.01 21.36 -14.27
N ASN A 80 -8.85 21.41 -15.31
CA ASN A 80 -10.18 20.80 -15.30
C ASN A 80 -10.13 19.26 -15.32
N TYR A 81 -9.04 18.68 -15.85
CA TYR A 81 -8.86 17.23 -15.91
C TYR A 81 -7.99 16.73 -14.75
N PHE A 82 -6.89 17.43 -14.46
CA PHE A 82 -5.98 17.11 -13.34
C PHE A 82 -5.58 18.37 -12.57
N PRO A 83 -6.22 18.68 -11.42
CA PRO A 83 -5.98 19.93 -10.70
C PRO A 83 -4.65 19.97 -9.93
N GLU A 84 -4.13 18.82 -9.48
CA GLU A 84 -2.90 18.75 -8.68
C GLU A 84 -1.67 18.26 -9.45
N SER A 85 -1.89 17.46 -10.51
CA SER A 85 -0.93 16.85 -11.47
C SER A 85 -1.39 15.42 -11.78
N ILE A 86 -0.78 14.79 -12.78
CA ILE A 86 -1.03 13.38 -13.09
C ILE A 86 -0.22 12.51 -12.12
N PRO A 87 -0.85 11.53 -11.44
CA PRO A 87 -0.15 10.67 -10.49
C PRO A 87 0.89 9.78 -11.20
N VAL A 88 1.96 9.41 -10.51
CA VAL A 88 2.94 8.42 -10.99
C VAL A 88 2.52 6.99 -10.68
N ASN A 89 3.11 6.03 -11.38
CA ASN A 89 2.88 4.61 -11.12
C ASN A 89 3.40 4.22 -9.72
N PRO A 90 2.56 3.72 -8.81
CA PRO A 90 2.96 3.39 -7.43
C PRO A 90 3.83 2.11 -7.32
N VAL A 91 3.94 1.33 -8.40
CA VAL A 91 4.71 0.07 -8.43
C VAL A 91 6.20 0.36 -8.72
N ASN A 92 6.48 1.19 -9.73
CA ASN A 92 7.83 1.43 -10.24
C ASN A 92 8.25 2.91 -10.23
N GLY A 93 7.34 3.85 -9.96
CA GLY A 93 7.60 5.30 -9.95
C GLY A 93 7.61 5.96 -11.33
N ASN A 94 7.29 5.23 -12.40
CA ASN A 94 7.27 5.76 -13.75
C ASN A 94 6.10 6.73 -13.96
N ALA A 95 6.29 7.67 -14.89
CA ALA A 95 5.20 8.48 -15.42
C ALA A 95 4.27 7.63 -16.32
N TYR A 96 3.08 8.16 -16.57
CA TYR A 96 2.18 7.62 -17.59
C TYR A 96 2.41 8.34 -18.91
N SER A 97 2.03 7.70 -20.01
CA SER A 97 1.99 8.27 -21.36
C SER A 97 0.73 7.79 -22.08
N LEU A 98 0.40 8.41 -23.21
CA LEU A 98 -0.68 7.94 -24.09
C LEU A 98 -0.09 7.10 -25.22
N ASP A 99 -0.69 5.94 -25.48
CA ASP A 99 -0.39 5.12 -26.65
C ASP A 99 -0.99 5.72 -27.94
N THR A 100 -0.76 5.09 -29.09
CA THR A 100 -1.34 5.51 -30.37
C THR A 100 -2.87 5.44 -30.43
N ASN A 101 -3.48 4.72 -29.51
CA ASN A 101 -4.93 4.60 -29.36
C ASN A 101 -5.48 5.61 -28.32
N HIS A 102 -4.68 6.57 -27.88
CA HIS A 102 -5.00 7.56 -26.84
C HIS A 102 -5.33 6.94 -25.49
N ARG A 103 -4.80 5.74 -25.21
CA ARG A 103 -4.96 5.07 -23.92
C ARG A 103 -3.76 5.32 -23.03
N ALA A 104 -4.03 5.52 -21.75
CA ALA A 104 -3.00 5.61 -20.74
C ALA A 104 -2.22 4.28 -20.65
N GLN A 105 -0.89 4.40 -20.65
CA GLN A 105 0.06 3.31 -20.45
C GLN A 105 1.25 3.82 -19.62
N ASP A 106 2.00 2.90 -19.03
CA ASP A 106 3.28 3.24 -18.38
C ASP A 106 4.29 3.64 -19.46
N SER A 107 5.07 4.70 -19.24
CA SER A 107 6.14 5.15 -20.15
C SER A 107 7.21 4.09 -20.45
N GLY A 108 7.28 3.01 -19.67
CA GLY A 108 8.17 1.85 -19.90
C GLY A 108 7.48 0.59 -20.42
N SER A 109 6.17 0.60 -20.65
CA SER A 109 5.46 -0.56 -21.19
C SER A 109 5.72 -0.73 -22.69
N PRO A 110 5.91 -1.97 -23.19
CA PRO A 110 5.95 -2.21 -24.62
C PRO A 110 4.62 -1.77 -25.28
N PRO A 111 4.69 -1.26 -26.53
CA PRO A 111 3.51 -0.78 -27.28
C PRO A 111 2.53 -1.91 -27.62
#